data_AF-A0A7Y4SVA3-F1
#
_entry.id   AF-A0A7Y4SVA3-F1
#
_cell.length_a   1.000
_cell.length_b   1.000
_cell.length_c   1.000
_cell.angle_alpha   90.00
_cell.angle_beta   90.00
_cell.angle_gamma   90.00
#
_symmetry.space_group_name_H-M   'P 1'
#
loop_
_entity.id
_entity.type
_entity.pdbx_description
1 polymer ?
#
loop_
_entity_poly.entity_id
_entity_poly.type
_entity_poly.pdbx_seq_one_letter_code
_entity_poly.pdbx_strand_id
1 'polypeptide(L)'
;MSLVAQGQPLVWLTGAGLLLCLCMVLGLLALVLWQGFATFWPGRLVQVRLHDGALVLGEVTRVEDYRPGPELLAALGSEQRSEVERRLAERDGWATRRLLRTGNYELTNEHFRWVSDFEFGREEAPEWALLVERSSWGRFYGTPLAFLIDGQRVASEPAEIWRRFGAHHGEVSARWRQRRGLETNETGVVNARLERARLALRDVERAHGSASRIYAEEQARTQALEREAEAEFARIRAEIQALDRENARYQLLLVTADGIEKPLALDEIVRLVPANQLGFVGKCGVYLSRWREFLVDEPREANSEGGVFPAIFGTLVMTLLMTIVVVPIGVLAALYLREYARGGWIVSSVRIAINNLAGVPSIVFGVFGLGFFCYFVGASIDRIFFESKLPSPTFGTGGVLWAALTLALLTLPVVIVATEEALAAVPSSMREGSLACGASKWQTIRRIVLPRAMPGITTGMILAMARGAGAVSPLMLVGAAKLAPELPL
;
A
#
# COMPACT_ATOMS: atom_id res chain seq x y z
N MET A 1 40.68 -10.57 42.42
CA MET A 1 40.22 -9.32 41.79
C MET A 1 38.75 -9.53 41.40
N SER A 2 37.81 -8.77 41.97
CA SER A 2 36.37 -9.01 41.80
C SER A 2 35.94 -8.84 40.34
N LEU A 3 35.08 -9.73 39.81
CA LEU A 3 34.49 -9.63 38.45
C LEU A 3 33.82 -8.27 38.19
N VAL A 4 33.30 -7.64 39.25
CA VAL A 4 32.71 -6.29 39.20
C VAL A 4 33.74 -5.22 38.86
N ALA A 5 35.00 -5.38 39.29
CA ALA A 5 36.08 -4.43 39.02
C ALA A 5 36.57 -4.45 37.56
N GLN A 6 36.19 -5.46 36.78
CA GLN A 6 36.57 -5.59 35.36
C GLN A 6 35.42 -5.27 34.39
N GLY A 7 34.25 -4.84 34.89
CA GLY A 7 33.10 -4.50 34.05
C GLY A 7 32.43 -5.68 33.32
N GLN A 8 32.88 -6.92 33.59
CA GLN A 8 32.36 -8.12 32.92
C GLN A 8 30.84 -8.32 33.10
N PRO A 9 30.21 -8.04 34.26
CA PRO A 9 28.76 -8.13 34.40
C PRO A 9 27.98 -7.23 33.43
N LEU A 10 28.49 -6.02 33.12
CA LEU A 10 27.85 -5.12 32.15
C LEU A 10 27.95 -5.67 30.71
N VAL A 11 29.06 -6.33 30.36
CA VAL A 11 29.22 -6.96 29.03
C VAL A 11 28.23 -8.11 28.85
N TRP A 12 28.03 -8.93 29.89
CA TRP A 12 27.00 -9.97 29.86
C TRP A 12 25.59 -9.40 29.80
N LEU A 13 25.32 -8.30 30.51
CA LEU A 13 24.03 -7.61 30.46
C LEU A 13 23.74 -7.02 29.07
N THR A 14 24.71 -6.36 28.42
CA THR A 14 24.53 -5.82 27.07
C THR A 14 24.43 -6.93 26.03
N GLY A 15 25.20 -8.01 26.18
CA GLY A 15 25.07 -9.21 25.36
C GLY A 15 23.69 -9.87 25.49
N ALA A 16 23.18 -10.01 26.72
CA ALA A 16 21.83 -10.53 26.98
C ALA A 16 20.74 -9.60 26.42
N GLY A 17 20.92 -8.28 26.54
CA GLY A 17 20.02 -7.29 25.95
C GLY A 17 19.98 -7.37 24.43
N LEU A 18 21.14 -7.50 23.77
CA LEU A 18 21.22 -7.70 22.32
C LEU A 18 20.53 -8.99 21.88
N LEU A 19 20.75 -10.10 22.61
CA LEU A 19 20.10 -11.37 22.35
C LEU A 19 18.57 -11.24 22.45
N LEU A 20 18.07 -10.58 23.50
CA LEU A 20 16.64 -10.33 23.67
C LEU A 20 16.07 -9.51 22.49
N CYS A 21 16.73 -8.44 22.09
CA CYS A 21 16.32 -7.62 20.94
C CYS A 21 16.28 -8.44 19.64
N LEU A 22 17.30 -9.28 19.38
CA LEU A 22 17.34 -10.14 18.20
C LEU A 22 16.23 -11.19 18.24
N CYS A 23 15.98 -11.82 19.40
CA CYS A 23 14.87 -12.74 19.58
C CYS A 23 13.51 -12.07 19.35
N MET A 24 13.32 -10.83 19.81
CA MET A 24 12.10 -10.07 19.55
C MET A 24 11.92 -9.77 18.06
N VAL A 25 12.97 -9.34 17.36
CA VAL A 25 12.92 -9.06 15.91
C VAL A 25 12.62 -10.34 15.13
N LEU A 26 13.33 -11.43 15.40
CA LEU A 26 13.10 -12.71 14.75
C LEU A 26 11.71 -13.27 15.07
N GLY A 27 11.24 -13.12 16.31
CA GLY A 27 9.90 -13.50 16.72
C GLY A 27 8.81 -12.71 15.99
N LEU A 28 8.98 -11.39 15.87
CA LEU A 28 8.07 -10.54 15.10
C LEU A 28 8.08 -10.91 13.62
N LEU A 29 9.25 -11.13 13.02
CA LEU A 29 9.36 -11.56 11.62
C LEU A 29 8.70 -12.92 11.40
N ALA A 30 8.93 -13.88 12.30
CA ALA A 30 8.29 -15.18 12.24
C ALA A 30 6.75 -15.07 12.37
N LEU A 31 6.27 -14.23 13.28
CA LEU A 31 4.83 -13.95 13.44
C LEU A 31 4.24 -13.33 12.17
N VAL A 32 4.91 -12.35 11.57
CA VAL A 32 4.46 -11.70 10.33
C VAL A 32 4.45 -12.70 9.16
N LEU A 33 5.50 -13.51 9.01
CA LEU A 33 5.57 -14.54 7.98
C LEU A 33 4.49 -15.61 8.17
N TRP A 34 4.22 -16.01 9.41
CA TRP A 34 3.18 -16.98 9.74
C TRP A 34 1.77 -16.43 9.45
N GLN A 35 1.48 -15.21 9.92
CA GLN A 35 0.21 -14.52 9.64
C GLN A 35 0.03 -14.28 8.13
N GLY A 36 1.09 -13.88 7.43
CA GLY A 36 1.09 -13.69 5.98
C GLY A 36 0.84 -15.01 5.25
N PHE A 37 1.51 -16.08 5.66
CA PHE A 37 1.30 -17.42 5.10
C PHE A 37 -0.16 -17.84 5.25
N ALA A 38 -0.72 -17.76 6.46
CA ALA A 38 -2.10 -18.13 6.74
C ALA A 38 -3.12 -17.28 5.95
N THR A 39 -2.83 -16.00 5.72
CA THR A 39 -3.72 -15.09 4.99
C THR A 39 -3.82 -15.42 3.50
N PHE A 40 -2.70 -15.78 2.87
CA PHE A 40 -2.67 -16.09 1.43
C PHE A 40 -2.98 -17.56 1.13
N TRP A 41 -2.84 -18.45 2.11
CA TRP A 41 -3.12 -19.87 1.93
C TRP A 41 -4.62 -20.10 1.67
N PRO A 42 -5.00 -20.87 0.63
CA PRO A 42 -6.40 -21.19 0.38
C PRO A 42 -6.91 -22.23 1.39
N GLY A 43 -7.81 -21.80 2.27
CA GLY A 43 -8.56 -22.69 3.16
C GLY A 43 -9.58 -23.54 2.41
N ARG A 44 -10.08 -24.58 3.09
CA ARG A 44 -11.20 -25.39 2.60
C ARG A 44 -12.51 -24.67 2.89
N LEU A 45 -13.50 -24.86 2.02
CA LEU A 45 -14.85 -24.36 2.25
C LEU A 45 -15.68 -25.42 2.95
N VAL A 46 -16.27 -25.04 4.08
CA VAL A 46 -17.16 -25.89 4.87
C VAL A 46 -18.59 -25.39 4.71
N GLN A 47 -19.50 -26.32 4.47
CA GLN A 47 -20.93 -26.09 4.50
C GLN A 47 -21.47 -26.65 5.81
N VAL A 48 -22.04 -25.76 6.61
CA VAL A 48 -22.57 -26.06 7.93
C VAL A 48 -24.07 -25.97 7.86
N ARG A 49 -24.76 -27.06 8.17
CA ARG A 49 -26.18 -27.01 8.49
C ARG A 49 -26.33 -26.70 9.97
N LEU A 50 -26.83 -25.52 10.27
CA LEU A 50 -27.17 -25.10 11.63
C LEU A 50 -28.43 -25.83 12.09
N HIS A 51 -28.61 -25.95 13.40
CA HIS A 51 -29.77 -26.65 13.93
C HIS A 51 -31.11 -25.94 13.70
N ASP A 52 -31.10 -24.64 13.44
CA ASP A 52 -32.27 -23.87 13.00
C ASP A 52 -32.66 -24.17 11.54
N GLY A 53 -31.86 -24.99 10.84
CA GLY A 53 -32.05 -25.37 9.44
C GLY A 53 -31.29 -24.49 8.46
N ALA A 54 -30.68 -23.38 8.89
CA ALA A 54 -29.92 -22.49 8.02
C ALA A 54 -28.64 -23.18 7.51
N LEU A 55 -28.28 -22.88 6.26
CA LEU A 55 -27.09 -23.42 5.63
C LEU A 55 -26.07 -22.31 5.46
N VAL A 56 -24.88 -22.50 6.01
CA VAL A 56 -23.80 -21.52 5.94
C VAL A 56 -22.62 -22.16 5.21
N LEU A 57 -22.22 -21.57 4.08
CA LEU A 57 -21.00 -21.93 3.37
C LEU A 57 -19.92 -20.89 3.63
N GLY A 58 -18.73 -21.31 4.04
CA GLY A 58 -17.64 -20.38 4.28
C GLY A 58 -16.29 -21.02 4.57
N GLU A 59 -15.27 -20.17 4.69
CA GLU A 59 -13.92 -20.55 5.08
C GLU A 59 -13.75 -20.32 6.59
N VAL A 60 -13.27 -21.31 7.34
CA VAL A 60 -12.97 -21.15 8.76
C VAL A 60 -11.67 -20.34 8.91
N THR A 61 -11.77 -19.12 9.42
CA THR A 61 -10.61 -18.20 9.55
C THR A 61 -10.05 -18.14 10.96
N ARG A 62 -10.90 -18.30 11.98
CA ARG A 62 -10.49 -18.23 13.39
C ARG A 62 -11.33 -19.18 14.24
N VAL A 63 -10.72 -19.71 15.29
CA VAL A 63 -11.39 -20.48 16.35
C VAL A 63 -11.08 -19.78 17.67
N GLU A 64 -12.09 -19.62 18.53
CA GLU A 64 -11.95 -18.91 19.80
C GLU A 64 -12.81 -19.55 20.88
N ASP A 65 -12.25 -19.64 22.09
CA ASP A 65 -13.00 -20.00 23.29
C ASP A 65 -13.64 -18.75 23.90
N TYR A 66 -14.92 -18.85 24.24
CA TYR A 66 -15.71 -17.74 24.77
C TYR A 66 -16.73 -18.24 25.79
N ARG A 67 -17.25 -17.32 26.61
CA ARG A 67 -18.38 -17.60 27.51
C ARG A 67 -19.67 -17.10 26.86
N PRO A 68 -20.64 -17.98 26.53
CA PRO A 68 -21.89 -17.56 25.93
C PRO A 68 -22.66 -16.57 26.79
N GLY A 69 -23.14 -15.49 26.18
CA GLY A 69 -24.06 -14.57 26.84
C GLY A 69 -25.42 -15.22 27.10
N PRO A 70 -26.18 -14.77 28.11
CA PRO A 70 -27.50 -15.30 28.44
C PRO A 70 -28.51 -15.16 27.28
N GLU A 71 -28.35 -14.15 26.42
CA GLU A 71 -29.18 -13.93 25.23
C GLU A 71 -29.05 -15.06 24.20
N LEU A 72 -27.83 -15.53 23.96
CA LEU A 72 -27.55 -16.61 23.01
C LEU A 72 -28.16 -17.94 23.51
N LEU A 73 -28.10 -18.18 24.82
CA LEU A 73 -28.72 -19.35 25.45
C LEU A 73 -30.26 -19.27 25.46
N ALA A 74 -30.82 -18.07 25.54
CA ALA A 74 -32.26 -17.84 25.49
C ALA A 74 -32.84 -18.03 24.08
N ALA A 75 -32.03 -17.84 23.03
CA ALA A 75 -32.43 -18.06 21.64
C ALA A 75 -32.50 -19.56 21.25
N LEU A 76 -31.93 -20.46 22.06
CA LEU A 76 -31.95 -21.90 21.81
C LEU A 76 -33.30 -22.53 22.19
N GLY A 77 -33.69 -23.58 21.46
CA GLY A 77 -34.85 -24.41 21.84
C GLY A 77 -34.63 -25.07 23.22
N SER A 78 -35.71 -25.40 23.94
CA SER A 78 -35.65 -25.94 25.31
C SER A 78 -34.77 -27.20 25.43
N GLU A 79 -34.83 -28.10 24.45
CA GLU A 79 -34.05 -29.34 24.43
C GLU A 79 -32.56 -29.08 24.18
N GLN A 80 -32.25 -28.20 23.22
CA GLN A 80 -30.86 -27.79 22.92
C GLN A 80 -30.24 -27.04 24.09
N ARG A 81 -31.01 -26.17 24.74
CA ARG A 81 -30.54 -25.38 25.87
C ARG A 81 -30.04 -26.26 27.00
N SER A 82 -30.77 -27.32 27.36
CA SER A 82 -30.34 -28.24 28.41
C SER A 82 -29.05 -28.99 28.05
N GLU A 83 -28.88 -29.38 26.78
CA GLU A 83 -27.64 -30.00 26.31
C GLU A 83 -26.45 -29.02 26.34
N VAL A 84 -26.67 -27.78 25.90
CA VAL A 84 -25.64 -26.74 25.90
C VAL A 84 -25.25 -26.34 27.31
N GLU A 85 -26.21 -26.16 28.21
CA GLU A 85 -25.96 -25.87 29.63
C GLU A 85 -25.16 -27.00 30.30
N ARG A 86 -25.44 -28.27 29.97
CA ARG A 86 -24.65 -29.42 30.44
C ARG A 86 -23.20 -29.35 29.94
N ARG A 87 -23.00 -29.14 28.63
CA ARG A 87 -21.64 -29.03 28.05
C ARG A 87 -20.86 -27.83 28.59
N LEU A 88 -21.55 -26.72 28.84
CA LEU A 88 -20.94 -25.55 29.46
C LEU A 88 -20.53 -25.85 30.91
N ALA A 89 -21.35 -26.58 31.67
CA ALA A 89 -21.01 -26.98 33.04
C ALA A 89 -19.77 -27.90 33.07
N GLU A 90 -19.62 -28.81 32.09
CA GLU A 90 -18.43 -29.66 31.94
C GLU A 90 -17.14 -28.89 31.62
N ARG A 91 -17.26 -27.70 31.00
CA ARG A 91 -16.14 -26.85 30.58
C ARG A 91 -16.02 -25.54 31.36
N ASP A 92 -16.50 -25.49 32.60
CA ASP A 92 -16.41 -24.29 33.47
C ASP A 92 -16.97 -23.00 32.80
N GLY A 93 -18.08 -23.17 32.07
CA GLY A 93 -18.80 -22.11 31.36
C GLY A 93 -18.20 -21.71 30.02
N TRP A 94 -17.16 -22.40 29.53
CA TRP A 94 -16.53 -22.10 28.25
C TRP A 94 -17.11 -22.92 27.10
N ALA A 95 -17.41 -22.24 25.99
CA ALA A 95 -17.72 -22.82 24.69
C ALA A 95 -16.68 -22.39 23.66
N THR A 96 -16.62 -23.12 22.56
CA THR A 96 -15.78 -22.76 21.41
C THR A 96 -16.68 -22.26 20.28
N ARG A 97 -16.23 -21.26 19.55
CA ARG A 97 -16.90 -20.73 18.35
C ARG A 97 -15.90 -20.58 17.21
N ARG A 98 -16.41 -20.71 15.98
CA ARG A 98 -15.64 -20.62 14.75
C ARG A 98 -16.10 -19.40 13.95
N LEU A 99 -15.16 -18.59 13.51
CA LEU A 99 -15.40 -17.48 12.61
C LEU A 99 -15.37 -18.03 11.18
N LEU A 100 -16.53 -18.07 10.54
CA LEU A 100 -16.65 -18.40 9.14
C LEU A 100 -16.64 -17.10 8.34
N ARG A 101 -15.73 -16.99 7.37
CA ARG A 101 -15.86 -16.01 6.30
C ARG A 101 -16.91 -16.55 5.34
N THR A 102 -18.11 -16.00 5.36
CA THR A 102 -19.29 -16.45 4.59
C THR A 102 -19.41 -15.77 3.23
N GLY A 103 -18.60 -14.73 2.97
CA GLY A 103 -18.57 -14.05 1.68
C GLY A 103 -19.94 -13.47 1.30
N ASN A 104 -20.17 -13.25 0.02
CA ASN A 104 -21.49 -12.89 -0.53
C ASN A 104 -22.05 -11.58 0.08
N TYR A 105 -21.17 -10.62 0.39
CA TYR A 105 -21.52 -9.38 1.09
C TYR A 105 -22.64 -8.60 0.41
N GLU A 106 -22.72 -8.62 -0.93
CA GLU A 106 -23.82 -8.00 -1.68
C GLU A 106 -25.21 -8.58 -1.35
N LEU A 107 -25.28 -9.83 -0.86
CA LEU A 107 -26.53 -10.54 -0.53
C LEU A 107 -26.81 -10.54 0.96
N THR A 108 -25.77 -10.72 1.78
CA THR A 108 -25.90 -10.92 3.23
C THR A 108 -25.56 -9.67 4.05
N ASN A 109 -24.87 -8.69 3.45
CA ASN A 109 -24.25 -7.55 4.13
C ASN A 109 -23.27 -7.94 5.26
N GLU A 110 -22.77 -9.18 5.25
CA GLU A 110 -21.84 -9.72 6.24
C GLU A 110 -20.69 -10.48 5.58
N HIS A 111 -19.44 -10.11 5.88
CA HIS A 111 -18.27 -10.85 5.40
C HIS A 111 -17.92 -12.05 6.28
N PHE A 112 -18.28 -11.98 7.55
CA PHE A 112 -17.91 -12.93 8.58
C PHE A 112 -19.09 -13.19 9.50
N ARG A 113 -19.28 -14.46 9.87
CA ARG A 113 -20.28 -14.92 10.83
C ARG A 113 -19.62 -15.81 11.86
N TRP A 114 -19.84 -15.51 13.13
CA TRP A 114 -19.50 -16.43 14.21
C TRP A 114 -20.56 -17.53 14.27
N VAL A 115 -20.10 -18.77 14.35
CA VAL A 115 -20.96 -19.94 14.59
C VAL A 115 -20.40 -20.67 15.79
N SER A 116 -21.23 -20.88 16.80
CA SER A 116 -20.84 -21.56 18.02
C SER A 116 -20.93 -23.07 17.87
N ASP A 117 -20.06 -23.82 18.54
CA ASP A 117 -19.95 -25.29 18.36
C ASP A 117 -21.27 -26.05 18.64
N PHE A 118 -22.16 -25.47 19.44
CA PHE A 118 -23.48 -26.03 19.71
C PHE A 118 -24.56 -25.63 18.70
N GLU A 119 -24.28 -24.70 17.79
CA GLU A 119 -25.14 -24.38 16.66
C GLU A 119 -24.83 -25.28 15.45
N PHE A 120 -23.66 -25.93 15.42
CA PHE A 120 -23.26 -26.86 14.36
C PHE A 120 -24.07 -28.16 14.41
N GLY A 121 -24.93 -28.37 13.42
CA GLY A 121 -25.58 -29.66 13.18
C GLY A 121 -24.66 -30.60 12.42
N ARG A 122 -24.59 -30.44 11.09
CA ARG A 122 -23.76 -31.28 10.20
C ARG A 122 -22.83 -30.42 9.37
N GLU A 123 -21.56 -30.81 9.36
CA GLU A 123 -20.52 -30.19 8.54
C GLU A 123 -20.21 -31.07 7.33
N GLU A 124 -20.27 -30.48 6.15
CA GLU A 124 -19.93 -31.12 4.89
C GLU A 124 -18.93 -30.24 4.13
N ALA A 125 -18.08 -30.84 3.29
CA ALA A 125 -17.15 -30.11 2.43
C ALA A 125 -17.49 -30.42 0.97
N PRO A 126 -18.40 -29.67 0.34
CA PRO A 126 -18.83 -29.97 -1.03
C PRO A 126 -17.65 -29.93 -1.99
N GLU A 127 -17.49 -30.95 -2.83
CA GLU A 127 -16.36 -31.06 -3.74
C GLU A 127 -16.26 -29.85 -4.67
N TRP A 128 -17.39 -29.36 -5.16
CA TRP A 128 -17.50 -28.21 -6.06
C TRP A 128 -17.84 -26.89 -5.37
N ALA A 129 -17.49 -26.74 -4.08
CA ALA A 129 -17.52 -25.44 -3.44
C ALA A 129 -16.44 -24.53 -4.05
N LEU A 130 -16.86 -23.43 -4.67
CA LEU A 130 -15.99 -22.47 -5.34
C LEU A 130 -15.81 -21.22 -4.47
N LEU A 131 -14.55 -20.80 -4.34
CA LEU A 131 -14.18 -19.46 -3.90
C LEU A 131 -13.95 -18.59 -5.14
N VAL A 132 -14.69 -17.50 -5.22
CA VAL A 132 -14.57 -16.49 -6.27
C VAL A 132 -13.98 -15.22 -5.65
N GLU A 133 -12.82 -14.81 -6.13
CA GLU A 133 -12.28 -13.48 -5.84
C GLU A 133 -12.76 -12.55 -6.95
N ARG A 134 -13.34 -11.41 -6.57
CA ARG A 134 -13.97 -10.47 -7.49
C ARG A 134 -13.29 -9.12 -7.47
N SER A 135 -13.51 -8.33 -8.51
CA SER A 135 -13.03 -6.95 -8.57
C SER A 135 -13.80 -6.02 -7.63
N SER A 136 -15.03 -6.38 -7.27
CA SER A 136 -15.94 -5.60 -6.42
C SER A 136 -16.72 -6.51 -5.47
N TRP A 137 -17.22 -5.94 -4.36
CA TRP A 137 -18.07 -6.62 -3.37
C TRP A 137 -17.39 -7.81 -2.67
N GLY A 138 -16.05 -7.83 -2.66
CA GLY A 138 -15.22 -8.86 -2.07
C GLY A 138 -15.49 -10.29 -2.58
N ARG A 139 -15.07 -11.29 -1.77
CA ARG A 139 -15.22 -12.71 -2.09
C ARG A 139 -16.67 -13.19 -2.18
N PHE A 140 -16.91 -14.11 -3.11
CA PHE A 140 -18.16 -14.85 -3.25
C PHE A 140 -17.92 -16.36 -3.07
N TYR A 141 -18.84 -17.05 -2.38
CA TYR A 141 -18.84 -18.50 -2.20
C TYR A 141 -20.14 -19.11 -2.70
N GLY A 142 -20.02 -20.19 -3.47
CA GLY A 142 -21.17 -20.94 -3.97
C GLY A 142 -20.76 -22.19 -4.71
N THR A 143 -21.75 -22.91 -5.21
CA THR A 143 -21.54 -24.06 -6.11
C THR A 143 -21.91 -23.69 -7.55
N PRO A 144 -21.22 -24.24 -8.55
CA PRO A 144 -21.51 -23.93 -9.95
C PRO A 144 -22.80 -24.59 -10.40
N LEU A 145 -23.69 -23.79 -10.98
CA LEU A 145 -24.97 -24.25 -11.52
C LEU A 145 -24.96 -24.31 -13.05
N ALA A 146 -24.43 -23.27 -13.70
CA ALA A 146 -24.30 -23.24 -15.16
C ALA A 146 -23.20 -22.28 -15.63
N PHE A 147 -22.66 -22.52 -16.82
CA PHE A 147 -21.92 -21.53 -17.59
C PHE A 147 -22.84 -20.97 -18.68
N LEU A 148 -22.94 -19.64 -18.77
CA LEU A 148 -23.82 -18.96 -19.70
C LEU A 148 -23.01 -18.26 -20.79
N ILE A 149 -23.45 -18.40 -22.03
CA ILE A 149 -23.01 -17.57 -23.16
C ILE A 149 -24.25 -16.96 -23.80
N ASP A 150 -24.30 -15.64 -23.90
CA ASP A 150 -25.45 -14.89 -24.43
C ASP A 150 -26.75 -15.22 -23.67
N GLY A 151 -26.64 -15.46 -22.37
CA GLY A 151 -27.75 -15.86 -21.49
C GLY A 151 -28.20 -17.32 -21.63
N GLN A 152 -27.63 -18.09 -22.55
CA GLN A 152 -27.96 -19.51 -22.75
C GLN A 152 -27.04 -20.42 -21.94
N ARG A 153 -27.61 -21.45 -21.28
CA ARG A 153 -26.85 -22.47 -20.53
C ARG A 153 -26.10 -23.38 -21.51
N VAL A 154 -24.79 -23.18 -21.62
CA VAL A 154 -23.92 -24.00 -22.50
C VAL A 154 -23.22 -25.14 -21.75
N ALA A 155 -23.19 -25.09 -20.42
CA ALA A 155 -22.69 -26.16 -19.56
C ALA A 155 -23.45 -26.16 -18.23
N SER A 156 -23.78 -27.34 -17.72
CA SER A 156 -24.47 -27.54 -16.43
C SER A 156 -23.71 -28.48 -15.48
N GLU A 157 -22.75 -29.25 -15.98
CA GLU A 157 -21.91 -30.11 -15.15
C GLU A 157 -20.73 -29.31 -14.57
N PRO A 158 -20.44 -29.39 -13.26
CA PRO A 158 -19.39 -28.60 -12.62
C PRO A 158 -18.00 -28.70 -13.27
N ALA A 159 -17.60 -29.91 -13.70
CA ALA A 159 -16.32 -30.13 -14.38
C ALA A 159 -16.26 -29.46 -15.76
N GLU A 160 -17.37 -29.48 -16.50
CA GLU A 160 -17.49 -28.79 -17.77
C GLU A 160 -17.47 -27.27 -17.57
N ILE A 161 -18.19 -26.77 -16.57
CA ILE A 161 -18.25 -25.35 -16.21
C ILE A 161 -16.85 -24.83 -15.91
N TRP A 162 -16.07 -25.57 -15.11
CA TRP A 162 -14.68 -25.22 -14.81
C TRP A 162 -13.79 -25.16 -16.06
N ARG A 163 -13.93 -26.12 -16.98
CA ARG A 163 -13.19 -26.12 -18.25
C ARG A 163 -13.57 -24.94 -19.14
N ARG A 164 -14.85 -24.61 -19.24
CA ARG A 164 -15.37 -23.46 -19.99
C ARG A 164 -14.91 -22.13 -19.41
N PHE A 165 -14.92 -22.01 -18.09
CA PHE A 165 -14.35 -20.86 -17.40
C PHE A 165 -12.86 -20.69 -17.77
N GLY A 166 -12.05 -21.75 -17.64
CA GLY A 166 -10.62 -21.70 -17.99
C GLY A 166 -10.35 -21.35 -19.46
N ALA A 167 -11.24 -21.74 -20.38
CA ALA A 167 -11.12 -21.44 -21.80
C ALA A 167 -11.40 -19.96 -22.14
N HIS A 168 -12.33 -19.30 -21.44
CA HIS A 168 -12.77 -17.94 -21.78
C HIS A 168 -12.25 -16.85 -20.84
N HIS A 169 -11.96 -17.17 -19.58
CA HIS A 169 -11.57 -16.18 -18.56
C HIS A 169 -10.30 -15.40 -18.94
N GLY A 170 -9.32 -16.06 -19.57
CA GLY A 170 -8.11 -15.40 -20.05
C GLY A 170 -8.37 -14.34 -21.12
N GLU A 171 -9.26 -14.63 -22.07
CA GLU A 171 -9.66 -13.69 -23.14
C GLU A 171 -10.50 -12.53 -22.60
N VAL A 172 -11.43 -12.82 -21.68
CA VAL A 172 -12.24 -11.79 -21.01
C VAL A 172 -11.35 -10.87 -20.16
N SER A 173 -10.39 -11.43 -19.42
CA SER A 173 -9.41 -10.66 -18.64
C SER A 173 -8.52 -9.78 -19.53
N ALA A 174 -8.15 -10.25 -20.73
CA ALA A 174 -7.39 -9.46 -21.70
C ALA A 174 -8.21 -8.27 -22.23
N ARG A 175 -9.48 -8.50 -22.58
CA ARG A 175 -10.43 -7.45 -22.98
C ARG A 175 -10.68 -6.43 -21.87
N TRP A 176 -10.83 -6.89 -20.62
CA TRP A 176 -10.96 -6.01 -19.46
C TRP A 176 -9.72 -5.11 -19.29
N ARG A 177 -8.51 -5.65 -19.45
CA ARG A 177 -7.26 -4.85 -19.43
C ARG A 177 -7.20 -3.84 -20.58
N GLN A 178 -7.60 -4.23 -21.79
CA GLN A 178 -7.68 -3.31 -22.93
C GLN A 178 -8.66 -2.17 -22.66
N ARG A 179 -9.88 -2.49 -22.20
CA ARG A 179 -10.90 -1.53 -21.79
C ARG A 179 -10.34 -0.55 -20.76
N ARG A 180 -9.63 -1.05 -19.74
CA ARG A 180 -9.02 -0.20 -18.71
C ARG A 180 -7.93 0.70 -19.30
N GLY A 181 -7.10 0.20 -20.21
CA GLY A 181 -6.08 0.99 -20.91
C GLY A 181 -6.67 2.12 -21.76
N LEU A 182 -7.81 1.90 -22.43
CA LEU A 182 -8.53 2.94 -23.16
C LEU A 182 -9.06 4.04 -22.22
N GLU A 183 -9.63 3.62 -21.08
CA GLU A 183 -10.19 4.53 -20.08
C GLU A 183 -9.10 5.38 -19.39
N THR A 184 -7.95 4.81 -19.05
CA THR A 184 -6.91 5.53 -18.31
C THR A 184 -5.88 6.19 -19.23
N ASN A 185 -5.32 5.44 -20.19
CA ASN A 185 -4.17 5.89 -20.95
C ASN A 185 -4.59 6.73 -22.15
N GLU A 186 -5.45 6.22 -23.02
CA GLU A 186 -5.85 6.96 -24.23
C GLU A 186 -6.63 8.23 -23.89
N THR A 187 -7.64 8.11 -23.03
CA THR A 187 -8.39 9.26 -22.53
C THR A 187 -7.47 10.28 -21.85
N GLY A 188 -6.46 9.81 -21.10
CA GLY A 188 -5.44 10.66 -20.48
C GLY A 188 -4.59 11.44 -21.50
N VAL A 189 -4.19 10.81 -22.61
CA VAL A 189 -3.44 11.46 -23.70
C VAL A 189 -4.27 12.58 -24.35
N VAL A 190 -5.55 12.31 -24.64
CA VAL A 190 -6.46 13.31 -25.23
C VAL A 190 -6.65 14.49 -24.28
N ASN A 191 -6.92 14.22 -23.00
CA ASN A 191 -7.03 15.25 -21.96
C ASN A 191 -5.75 16.09 -21.84
N ALA A 192 -4.58 15.47 -21.85
CA ALA A 192 -3.30 16.18 -21.79
C ALA A 192 -3.03 17.05 -23.03
N ARG A 193 -3.55 16.68 -24.20
CA ARG A 193 -3.48 17.50 -25.42
C ARG A 193 -4.40 18.70 -25.32
N LEU A 194 -5.65 18.50 -24.87
CA LEU A 194 -6.62 19.58 -24.66
C LEU A 194 -6.13 20.59 -23.61
N GLU A 195 -5.57 20.10 -22.51
CA GLU A 195 -5.03 20.96 -21.47
C GLU A 195 -3.88 21.83 -22.00
N ARG A 196 -2.97 21.26 -22.81
CA ARG A 196 -1.90 22.02 -23.47
C ARG A 196 -2.45 23.10 -24.41
N ALA A 197 -3.48 22.79 -25.18
CA ALA A 197 -4.11 23.76 -26.08
C ALA A 197 -4.77 24.92 -25.30
N ARG A 198 -5.50 24.60 -24.22
CA ARG A 198 -6.11 25.61 -23.32
C ARG A 198 -5.06 26.53 -22.70
N LEU A 199 -3.93 25.98 -22.26
CA LEU A 199 -2.84 26.76 -21.69
C LEU A 199 -2.20 27.68 -22.73
N ALA A 200 -1.97 27.19 -23.95
CA ALA A 200 -1.45 28.00 -25.05
C ALA A 200 -2.38 29.18 -25.40
N LEU A 201 -3.70 28.95 -25.43
CA LEU A 201 -4.68 30.01 -25.64
C LEU A 201 -4.64 31.07 -24.52
N ARG A 202 -4.53 30.64 -23.26
CA ARG A 202 -4.38 31.56 -22.11
C ARG A 202 -3.07 32.35 -22.19
N ASP A 203 -1.97 31.74 -22.62
CA ASP A 203 -0.69 32.43 -22.80
C ASP A 203 -0.82 33.55 -23.86
N VAL A 204 -1.48 33.27 -24.98
CA VAL A 204 -1.72 34.25 -26.06
C VAL A 204 -2.67 35.37 -25.62
N GLU A 205 -3.73 35.03 -24.88
CA GLU A 205 -4.66 36.02 -24.31
C GLU A 205 -3.91 37.01 -23.40
N ARG A 206 -2.99 36.51 -22.57
CA ARG A 206 -2.19 37.34 -21.66
C ARG A 206 -1.18 38.21 -22.41
N ALA A 207 -0.52 37.66 -23.42
CA ALA A 207 0.53 38.36 -24.15
C ALA A 207 -0.02 39.42 -25.12
N HIS A 208 -1.16 39.16 -25.76
CA HIS A 208 -1.67 39.97 -26.87
C HIS A 208 -3.10 40.52 -26.66
N GLY A 209 -3.81 40.07 -25.62
CA GLY A 209 -5.20 40.42 -25.37
C GLY A 209 -6.19 39.62 -26.23
N SER A 210 -7.41 39.44 -25.70
CA SER A 210 -8.50 38.68 -26.32
C SER A 210 -9.05 39.28 -27.62
N ALA A 211 -8.81 40.57 -27.87
CA ALA A 211 -9.21 41.24 -29.11
C ALA A 211 -8.16 41.12 -30.24
N SER A 212 -7.02 40.47 -29.98
CA SER A 212 -5.96 40.36 -30.98
C SER A 212 -6.28 39.34 -32.06
N ARG A 213 -5.78 39.57 -33.28
CA ARG A 213 -5.88 38.60 -34.38
C ARG A 213 -5.19 37.28 -34.04
N ILE A 214 -4.08 37.33 -33.32
CA ILE A 214 -3.32 36.14 -32.88
C ILE A 214 -4.19 35.29 -31.93
N TYR A 215 -4.91 35.93 -30.99
CA TYR A 215 -5.86 35.22 -30.14
C TYR A 215 -6.97 34.54 -30.95
N ALA A 216 -7.56 35.24 -31.94
CA ALA A 216 -8.60 34.64 -32.79
C ALA A 216 -8.08 33.43 -33.59
N GLU A 217 -6.84 33.48 -34.08
CA GLU A 217 -6.19 32.36 -34.77
C GLU A 217 -5.93 31.16 -33.84
N GLU A 218 -5.41 31.39 -32.63
CA GLU A 218 -5.20 30.33 -31.64
C GLU A 218 -6.51 29.77 -31.06
N GLN A 219 -7.54 30.61 -30.92
CA GLN A 219 -8.88 30.18 -30.53
C GLN A 219 -9.47 29.24 -31.59
N ALA A 220 -9.33 29.57 -32.88
CA ALA A 220 -9.76 28.69 -33.96
C ALA A 220 -9.01 27.35 -33.97
N ARG A 221 -7.69 27.36 -33.71
CA ARG A 221 -6.88 26.12 -33.56
C ARG A 221 -7.35 25.28 -32.38
N THR A 222 -7.61 25.92 -31.24
CA THR A 222 -8.07 25.25 -30.02
C THR A 222 -9.44 24.61 -30.24
N GLN A 223 -10.38 25.33 -30.88
CA GLN A 223 -11.69 24.79 -31.25
C GLN A 223 -11.60 23.63 -32.25
N ALA A 224 -10.66 23.67 -33.21
CA ALA A 224 -10.42 22.55 -34.11
C ALA A 224 -9.92 21.32 -33.35
N LEU A 225 -8.96 21.49 -32.43
CA LEU A 225 -8.47 20.41 -31.56
C LEU A 225 -9.55 19.86 -30.63
N GLU A 226 -10.45 20.70 -30.12
CA GLU A 226 -11.59 20.25 -29.31
C GLU A 226 -12.54 19.36 -30.12
N ARG A 227 -12.85 19.73 -31.36
CA ARG A 227 -13.66 18.90 -32.27
C ARG A 227 -12.98 17.57 -32.60
N GLU A 228 -11.67 17.58 -32.86
CA GLU A 228 -10.89 16.35 -33.06
C GLU A 228 -10.91 15.47 -31.81
N ALA A 229 -10.73 16.06 -30.62
CA ALA A 229 -10.78 15.34 -29.36
C ALA A 229 -12.17 14.76 -29.06
N GLU A 230 -13.24 15.48 -29.38
CA GLU A 230 -14.62 14.96 -29.27
C GLU A 230 -14.82 13.71 -30.12
N ALA A 231 -14.33 13.73 -31.36
CA ALA A 231 -14.36 12.57 -32.26
C ALA A 231 -13.53 11.40 -31.71
N GLU A 232 -12.33 11.67 -31.18
CA GLU A 232 -11.50 10.65 -30.54
C GLU A 232 -12.16 10.05 -29.29
N PHE A 233 -12.74 10.88 -28.40
CA PHE A 233 -13.49 10.39 -27.24
C PHE A 233 -14.70 9.57 -27.65
N ALA A 234 -15.40 9.95 -28.72
CA ALA A 234 -16.51 9.16 -29.25
C ALA A 234 -16.03 7.79 -29.75
N ARG A 235 -14.88 7.72 -30.44
CA ARG A 235 -14.24 6.47 -30.85
C ARG A 235 -13.88 5.60 -29.64
N ILE A 236 -13.17 6.16 -28.66
CA ILE A 236 -12.76 5.45 -27.44
C ILE A 236 -13.99 4.90 -26.70
N ARG A 237 -15.04 5.71 -26.53
CA ARG A 237 -16.30 5.27 -25.91
C ARG A 237 -16.97 4.12 -26.69
N ALA A 238 -16.98 4.20 -28.02
CA ALA A 238 -17.55 3.14 -28.85
C ALA A 238 -16.76 1.83 -28.72
N GLU A 239 -15.44 1.89 -28.65
CA GLU A 239 -14.59 0.72 -28.45
C GLU A 239 -14.77 0.10 -27.05
N ILE A 240 -14.83 0.93 -26.00
CA ILE A 240 -15.16 0.48 -24.64
C ILE A 240 -16.53 -0.23 -24.64
N GLN A 241 -17.56 0.37 -25.24
CA GLN A 241 -18.88 -0.25 -25.34
C GLN A 241 -18.88 -1.57 -26.11
N ALA A 242 -18.06 -1.69 -27.15
CA ALA A 242 -17.92 -2.95 -27.89
C ALA A 242 -17.27 -4.04 -27.03
N LEU A 243 -16.21 -3.70 -26.29
CA LEU A 243 -15.56 -4.60 -25.35
C LEU A 243 -16.50 -5.02 -24.20
N ASP A 244 -17.25 -4.07 -23.64
CA ASP A 244 -18.23 -4.32 -22.57
C ASP A 244 -19.34 -5.27 -23.07
N ARG A 245 -19.87 -5.04 -24.28
CA ARG A 245 -20.87 -5.93 -24.90
C ARG A 245 -20.33 -7.34 -25.10
N GLU A 246 -19.09 -7.48 -25.57
CA GLU A 246 -18.46 -8.78 -25.82
C GLU A 246 -18.13 -9.51 -24.50
N ASN A 247 -17.76 -8.79 -23.45
CA ASN A 247 -17.55 -9.35 -22.11
C ASN A 247 -18.86 -9.81 -21.46
N ALA A 248 -19.93 -9.01 -21.57
CA ALA A 248 -21.24 -9.29 -20.95
C ALA A 248 -21.88 -10.61 -21.40
N ARG A 249 -21.44 -11.15 -22.54
CA ARG A 249 -21.88 -12.45 -23.08
C ARG A 249 -21.57 -13.61 -22.14
N TYR A 250 -20.45 -13.54 -21.41
CA TYR A 250 -19.92 -14.65 -20.63
C TYR A 250 -20.25 -14.49 -19.16
N GLN A 251 -21.03 -15.42 -18.61
CA GLN A 251 -21.40 -15.40 -17.19
C GLN A 251 -21.25 -16.77 -16.55
N LEU A 252 -20.87 -16.77 -15.28
CA LEU A 252 -20.83 -17.94 -14.42
C LEU A 252 -22.02 -17.87 -13.45
N LEU A 253 -22.96 -18.80 -13.58
CA LEU A 253 -24.11 -18.91 -12.69
C LEU A 253 -23.73 -19.78 -11.49
N LEU A 254 -23.73 -19.17 -10.31
CA LEU A 254 -23.47 -19.84 -9.04
C LEU A 254 -24.74 -19.86 -8.19
N VAL A 255 -24.84 -20.85 -7.31
CA VAL A 255 -25.88 -20.90 -6.28
C VAL A 255 -25.25 -20.80 -4.89
N THR A 256 -25.79 -19.94 -4.04
CA THR A 256 -25.34 -19.79 -2.66
C THR A 256 -25.87 -20.92 -1.76
N ALA A 257 -25.40 -20.99 -0.51
CA ALA A 257 -25.89 -21.97 0.47
C ALA A 257 -27.41 -21.85 0.74
N ASP A 258 -27.94 -20.63 0.63
CA ASP A 258 -29.36 -20.31 0.81
C ASP A 258 -30.20 -20.56 -0.46
N GLY A 259 -29.60 -21.10 -1.52
CA GLY A 259 -30.30 -21.42 -2.78
C GLY A 259 -30.50 -20.23 -3.72
N ILE A 260 -29.85 -19.10 -3.47
CA ILE A 260 -29.94 -17.92 -4.35
C ILE A 260 -29.05 -18.13 -5.58
N GLU A 261 -29.65 -18.11 -6.76
CA GLU A 261 -28.92 -18.10 -8.03
C GLU A 261 -28.37 -16.70 -8.31
N LYS A 262 -27.06 -16.60 -8.54
CA LYS A 262 -26.37 -15.36 -8.87
C LYS A 262 -25.51 -15.53 -10.13
N PRO A 263 -25.87 -14.87 -11.25
CA PRO A 263 -24.99 -14.76 -12.40
C PRO A 263 -23.85 -13.77 -12.06
N LEU A 264 -22.61 -14.21 -12.26
CA LEU A 264 -21.42 -13.37 -12.16
C LEU A 264 -20.81 -13.19 -13.55
N ALA A 265 -20.54 -11.95 -13.94
CA ALA A 265 -19.86 -11.67 -15.20
C ALA A 265 -18.39 -12.09 -15.10
N LEU A 266 -17.84 -12.67 -16.16
CA LEU A 266 -16.48 -13.22 -16.12
C LEU A 266 -15.39 -12.15 -15.93
N ASP A 267 -15.65 -10.90 -16.31
CA ASP A 267 -14.75 -9.76 -16.16
C ASP A 267 -14.70 -9.20 -14.73
N GLU A 268 -15.73 -9.48 -13.91
CA GLU A 268 -15.72 -9.20 -12.48
C GLU A 268 -14.93 -10.26 -11.69
N ILE A 269 -14.68 -11.44 -12.26
CA ILE A 269 -13.98 -12.54 -11.60
C ILE A 269 -12.47 -12.36 -11.79
N VAL A 270 -11.75 -12.21 -10.69
CA VAL A 270 -10.29 -12.11 -10.66
C VAL A 270 -9.69 -13.51 -10.66
N ARG A 271 -10.26 -14.38 -9.82
CA ARG A 271 -9.78 -15.73 -9.60
C ARG A 271 -10.92 -16.63 -9.18
N LEU A 272 -10.96 -17.82 -9.76
CA LEU A 272 -11.87 -18.88 -9.37
C LEU A 272 -11.06 -20.03 -8.76
N VAL A 273 -11.47 -20.52 -7.59
CA VAL A 273 -10.71 -21.51 -6.81
C VAL A 273 -11.63 -22.65 -6.37
N PRO A 274 -11.45 -23.89 -6.84
CA PRO A 274 -12.19 -25.05 -6.37
C PRO A 274 -11.58 -25.53 -5.04
N ALA A 275 -11.89 -24.82 -3.96
CA ALA A 275 -11.19 -24.88 -2.69
C ALA A 275 -11.03 -26.29 -2.11
N ASN A 276 -12.03 -27.15 -2.32
CA ASN A 276 -12.07 -28.50 -1.76
C ASN A 276 -11.42 -29.58 -2.66
N GLN A 277 -11.19 -29.28 -3.94
CA GLN A 277 -10.50 -30.19 -4.88
C GLN A 277 -8.99 -29.94 -4.97
N LEU A 278 -8.51 -28.78 -4.49
CA LEU A 278 -7.09 -28.47 -4.56
C LEU A 278 -6.25 -29.37 -3.65
N GLY A 279 -5.42 -30.21 -4.28
CA GLY A 279 -4.27 -30.83 -3.62
C GLY A 279 -3.19 -29.81 -3.23
N PHE A 280 -2.15 -30.26 -2.54
CA PHE A 280 -1.08 -29.39 -2.05
C PHE A 280 -0.44 -28.51 -3.15
N VAL A 281 -0.13 -29.10 -4.31
CA VAL A 281 0.46 -28.36 -5.45
C VAL A 281 -0.46 -27.25 -5.95
N GLY A 282 -1.78 -27.53 -6.05
CA GLY A 282 -2.77 -26.54 -6.45
C GLY A 282 -2.88 -25.39 -5.45
N LYS A 283 -2.85 -25.72 -4.14
CA LYS A 283 -2.83 -24.70 -3.07
C LYS A 283 -1.59 -23.82 -3.13
N CYS A 284 -0.42 -24.41 -3.36
CA CYS A 284 0.82 -23.64 -3.59
C CYS A 284 0.71 -22.72 -4.82
N GLY A 285 0.08 -23.18 -5.90
CA GLY A 285 -0.18 -22.37 -7.08
C GLY A 285 -1.03 -21.14 -6.78
N VAL A 286 -2.14 -21.30 -6.04
CA VAL A 286 -3.00 -20.19 -5.60
C VAL A 286 -2.26 -19.25 -4.66
N TYR A 287 -1.50 -19.80 -3.71
CA TYR A 287 -0.69 -19.02 -2.76
C TYR A 287 0.31 -18.11 -3.50
N LEU A 288 1.12 -18.66 -4.40
CA LEU A 288 2.12 -17.89 -5.16
C LEU A 288 1.48 -16.83 -6.04
N SER A 289 0.33 -17.13 -6.63
CA SER A 289 -0.36 -16.16 -7.49
C SER A 289 -1.09 -15.07 -6.70
N ARG A 290 -1.57 -15.32 -5.48
CA ARG A 290 -2.02 -14.24 -4.57
C ARG A 290 -0.86 -13.37 -4.09
N TRP A 291 0.30 -13.96 -3.82
CA TRP A 291 1.51 -13.22 -3.49
C TRP A 291 1.98 -12.32 -4.64
N ARG A 292 1.96 -12.83 -5.87
CA ARG A 292 2.28 -12.05 -7.06
C ARG A 292 1.31 -10.87 -7.22
N GLU A 293 0.01 -11.12 -7.12
CA GLU A 293 -1.03 -10.09 -7.17
C GLU A 293 -0.78 -9.03 -6.08
N PHE A 294 -0.53 -9.46 -4.84
CA PHE A 294 -0.27 -8.56 -3.73
C PHE A 294 0.93 -7.63 -4.00
N LEU A 295 2.00 -8.12 -4.61
CA LEU A 295 3.22 -7.33 -4.84
C LEU A 295 3.17 -6.43 -6.08
N VAL A 296 2.42 -6.83 -7.12
CA VAL A 296 2.51 -6.23 -8.46
C VAL A 296 1.26 -5.44 -8.83
N ASP A 297 0.10 -5.82 -8.34
CA ASP A 297 -1.16 -5.21 -8.75
C ASP A 297 -1.50 -3.97 -7.91
N GLU A 298 -2.50 -3.23 -8.38
CA GLU A 298 -3.05 -2.05 -7.70
C GLU A 298 -4.02 -2.43 -6.58
N PRO A 299 -4.21 -1.57 -5.57
CA PRO A 299 -5.18 -1.83 -4.51
C PRO A 299 -6.61 -1.73 -5.04
N ARG A 300 -7.50 -2.53 -4.47
CA ARG A 300 -8.93 -2.61 -4.79
C ARG A 300 -9.77 -2.52 -3.52
N GLU A 301 -11.07 -2.28 -3.66
CA GLU A 301 -12.02 -2.23 -2.54
C GLU A 301 -11.51 -1.39 -1.35
N ALA A 302 -11.18 -0.12 -1.59
CA ALA A 302 -10.63 0.79 -0.58
C ALA A 302 -9.37 0.27 0.14
N ASN A 303 -8.49 -0.41 -0.59
CA ASN A 303 -7.25 -1.05 -0.10
C ASN A 303 -7.47 -2.30 0.78
N SER A 304 -8.67 -2.90 0.75
CA SER A 304 -8.93 -4.16 1.47
C SER A 304 -8.56 -5.40 0.66
N GLU A 305 -8.51 -5.30 -0.68
CA GLU A 305 -8.12 -6.38 -1.59
C GLU A 305 -7.16 -5.84 -2.68
N GLY A 306 -6.61 -6.72 -3.52
CA GLY A 306 -5.63 -6.34 -4.56
C GLY A 306 -4.19 -6.24 -4.05
N GLY A 307 -3.40 -5.39 -4.71
CA GLY A 307 -1.96 -5.27 -4.44
C GLY A 307 -1.52 -3.95 -3.81
N VAL A 308 -0.25 -3.92 -3.39
CA VAL A 308 0.40 -2.79 -2.69
C VAL A 308 1.49 -2.13 -3.54
N PHE A 309 1.56 -2.45 -4.83
CA PHE A 309 2.64 -1.98 -5.70
C PHE A 309 2.82 -0.45 -5.70
N PRO A 310 1.76 0.37 -5.85
CA PRO A 310 1.92 1.83 -5.81
C PRO A 310 2.47 2.35 -4.48
N ALA A 311 2.14 1.71 -3.36
CA ALA A 311 2.62 2.08 -2.04
C ALA A 311 4.11 1.72 -1.85
N ILE A 312 4.53 0.54 -2.33
CA ILE A 312 5.95 0.11 -2.33
C ILE A 312 6.77 1.07 -3.20
N PHE A 313 6.31 1.32 -4.43
CA PHE A 313 6.98 2.22 -5.36
C PHE A 313 7.06 3.65 -4.81
N GLY A 314 5.95 4.18 -4.29
CA GLY A 314 5.90 5.50 -3.66
C GLY A 314 6.88 5.63 -2.49
N THR A 315 6.92 4.63 -1.60
CA THR A 315 7.86 4.60 -0.47
C THR A 315 9.32 4.58 -0.95
N LEU A 316 9.63 3.76 -1.96
CA LEU A 316 10.97 3.67 -2.56
C LEU A 316 11.40 5.02 -3.16
N VAL A 317 10.56 5.62 -3.99
CA VAL A 317 10.85 6.90 -4.65
C VAL A 317 11.03 8.01 -3.62
N MET A 318 10.15 8.09 -2.62
CA MET A 318 10.26 9.07 -1.53
C MET A 318 11.57 8.93 -0.76
N THR A 319 11.89 7.70 -0.35
CA THR A 319 13.11 7.42 0.43
C THR A 319 14.35 7.72 -0.40
N LEU A 320 14.34 7.37 -1.69
CA LEU A 320 15.46 7.66 -2.59
C LEU A 320 15.66 9.17 -2.78
N LEU A 321 14.59 9.92 -3.08
CA LEU A 321 14.66 11.37 -3.24
C LEU A 321 15.12 12.06 -1.96
N MET A 322 14.59 11.63 -0.81
CA MET A 322 15.03 12.11 0.50
C MET A 322 16.53 11.86 0.69
N THR A 323 17.00 10.63 0.46
CA THR A 323 18.41 10.22 0.60
C THR A 323 19.35 11.01 -0.30
N ILE A 324 18.99 11.20 -1.58
CA ILE A 324 19.76 11.97 -2.56
C ILE A 324 20.00 13.41 -2.07
N VAL A 325 19.05 13.99 -1.34
CA VAL A 325 19.17 15.35 -0.81
C VAL A 325 19.87 15.37 0.55
N VAL A 326 19.42 14.54 1.50
CA VAL A 326 19.88 14.61 2.89
C VAL A 326 21.30 14.11 3.08
N VAL A 327 21.74 13.08 2.34
CA VAL A 327 23.06 12.48 2.55
C VAL A 327 24.18 13.43 2.12
N PRO A 328 24.18 14.00 0.90
CA PRO A 328 25.23 14.94 0.51
C PRO A 328 25.25 16.18 1.41
N ILE A 329 24.08 16.77 1.69
CA ILE A 329 23.98 17.99 2.51
C ILE A 329 24.46 17.71 3.94
N GLY A 330 24.01 16.61 4.56
CA GLY A 330 24.36 16.23 5.92
C GLY A 330 25.84 15.88 6.06
N VAL A 331 26.39 15.12 5.11
CA VAL A 331 27.81 14.74 5.12
C VAL A 331 28.71 15.96 4.90
N LEU A 332 28.36 16.84 3.96
CA LEU A 332 29.12 18.07 3.72
C LEU A 332 29.06 19.02 4.93
N ALA A 333 27.89 19.17 5.56
CA ALA A 333 27.74 19.98 6.76
C ALA A 333 28.59 19.44 7.92
N ALA A 334 28.53 18.13 8.19
CA ALA A 334 29.33 17.49 9.23
C ALA A 334 30.84 17.57 8.94
N LEU A 335 31.25 17.35 7.69
CA LEU A 335 32.64 17.47 7.26
C LEU A 335 33.15 18.90 7.44
N TYR A 336 32.35 19.90 7.08
CA TYR A 336 32.69 21.31 7.30
C TYR A 336 32.80 21.62 8.81
N LEU A 337 31.80 21.25 9.61
CA LEU A 337 31.76 21.49 11.05
C LEU A 337 32.91 20.83 11.79
N ARG A 338 33.33 19.63 11.35
CA ARG A 338 34.39 18.85 12.01
C ARG A 338 35.79 19.22 11.55
N GLU A 339 36.00 19.31 10.23
CA GLU A 339 37.35 19.43 9.68
C GLU A 339 37.73 20.88 9.36
N TYR A 340 36.79 21.74 8.99
CA TYR A 340 37.09 23.11 8.54
C TYR A 340 36.74 24.20 9.55
N ALA A 341 35.63 24.04 10.27
CA ALA A 341 35.12 25.07 11.15
C ALA A 341 36.03 25.25 12.36
N ARG A 342 36.42 26.49 12.65
CA ARG A 342 37.14 26.84 13.88
C ARG A 342 36.14 26.92 15.03
N GLY A 343 36.49 26.33 16.17
CA GLY A 343 35.67 26.41 17.37
C GLY A 343 35.33 27.87 17.71
N GLY A 344 34.08 28.12 18.11
CA GLY A 344 33.57 29.46 18.38
C GLY A 344 32.06 29.47 18.59
N TRP A 345 31.52 30.64 18.91
CA TRP A 345 30.09 30.80 19.22
C TRP A 345 29.20 30.37 18.04
N ILE A 346 29.57 30.68 16.79
CA ILE A 346 28.81 30.30 15.59
C ILE A 346 28.67 28.77 15.47
N VAL A 347 29.79 28.04 15.58
CA VAL A 347 29.78 26.57 15.47
C VAL A 347 28.98 25.93 16.61
N SER A 348 29.11 26.48 17.82
CA SER A 348 28.33 26.04 18.98
C SER A 348 26.83 26.26 18.76
N SER A 349 26.43 27.45 18.30
CA SER A 349 25.04 27.77 17.97
C SER A 349 24.47 26.84 16.89
N VAL A 350 25.22 26.56 15.83
CA VAL A 350 24.80 25.62 14.77
C VAL A 350 24.60 24.22 15.33
N ARG A 351 25.52 23.73 16.17
CA ARG A 351 25.41 22.41 16.81
C ARG A 351 24.19 22.32 17.73
N ILE A 352 23.93 23.36 18.51
CA ILE A 352 22.72 23.47 19.36
C ILE A 352 21.46 23.44 18.48
N ALA A 353 21.43 24.19 17.38
CA ALA A 353 20.30 24.21 16.46
C ALA A 353 20.03 22.83 15.84
N ILE A 354 21.07 22.10 15.42
CA ILE A 354 20.96 20.73 14.89
C ILE A 354 20.38 19.78 15.96
N ASN A 355 20.87 19.85 17.19
CA ASN A 355 20.38 19.03 18.29
C ASN A 355 18.92 19.35 18.64
N ASN A 356 18.54 20.64 18.65
CA ASN A 356 17.16 21.05 18.87
C ASN A 356 16.25 20.57 17.73
N LEU A 357 16.71 20.63 16.48
CA LEU A 357 15.97 20.18 15.31
C LEU A 357 15.67 18.67 15.38
N ALA A 358 16.57 17.87 15.96
CA ALA A 358 16.33 16.44 16.18
C ALA A 358 15.19 16.15 17.18
N GLY A 359 14.93 17.08 18.11
CA GLY A 359 13.87 17.01 19.11
C GLY A 359 12.51 17.54 18.64
N VAL A 360 12.44 18.17 17.47
CA VAL A 360 11.19 18.73 16.95
C VAL A 360 10.22 17.60 16.54
N PRO A 361 8.95 17.63 16.97
CA PRO A 361 7.96 16.65 16.55
C PRO A 361 7.76 16.61 15.03
N SER A 362 7.57 15.42 14.46
CA SER A 362 7.46 15.21 13.01
C SER A 362 6.29 15.97 12.36
N ILE A 363 5.20 16.23 13.09
CA ILE A 363 4.05 17.00 12.59
C ILE A 363 4.42 18.46 12.27
N VAL A 364 5.34 19.05 13.05
CA VAL A 364 5.79 20.43 12.85
C VAL A 364 6.54 20.55 11.52
N PHE A 365 7.36 19.55 11.17
CA PHE A 365 7.99 19.46 9.86
C PHE A 365 6.96 19.34 8.74
N GLY A 366 5.88 18.58 8.93
CA GLY A 366 4.81 18.47 7.95
C GLY A 366 4.11 19.81 7.67
N VAL A 367 3.74 20.54 8.72
CA VAL A 367 3.13 21.88 8.58
C VAL A 367 4.11 22.87 7.95
N PHE A 368 5.37 22.85 8.38
CA PHE A 368 6.43 23.65 7.78
C PHE A 368 6.62 23.31 6.30
N GLY A 369 6.64 22.03 5.94
CA GLY A 369 6.79 21.58 4.57
C GLY A 369 5.64 22.05 3.69
N LEU A 370 4.40 21.95 4.17
CA LEU A 370 3.24 22.44 3.43
C LEU A 370 3.32 23.96 3.21
N GLY A 371 3.59 24.73 4.28
CA GLY A 371 3.66 26.19 4.19
C GLY A 371 4.86 26.70 3.38
N PHE A 372 6.05 26.17 3.63
CA PHE A 372 7.28 26.62 2.99
C PHE A 372 7.46 26.03 1.61
N PHE A 373 7.36 24.70 1.44
CA PHE A 373 7.62 24.09 0.14
C PHE A 373 6.46 24.23 -0.84
N CYS A 374 5.22 23.97 -0.42
CA CYS A 374 4.09 24.10 -1.35
C CYS A 374 3.67 25.57 -1.51
N TYR A 375 3.27 26.24 -0.43
CA TYR A 375 2.63 27.56 -0.54
C TYR A 375 3.60 28.72 -0.75
N PHE A 376 4.85 28.60 -0.34
CA PHE A 376 5.86 29.62 -0.59
C PHE A 376 6.68 29.27 -1.83
N VAL A 377 7.56 28.27 -1.76
CA VAL A 377 8.47 27.92 -2.87
C VAL A 377 7.69 27.48 -4.12
N GLY A 378 6.78 26.53 -3.99
CA GLY A 378 6.01 25.97 -5.10
C GLY A 378 5.10 27.02 -5.76
N ALA A 379 4.40 27.81 -4.97
CA ALA A 379 3.58 28.91 -5.48
C ALA A 379 4.42 30.01 -6.15
N SER A 380 5.61 30.32 -5.62
CA SER A 380 6.54 31.26 -6.27
C SER A 380 7.02 30.73 -7.62
N ILE A 381 7.37 29.44 -7.71
CA ILE A 381 7.73 28.79 -8.98
C ILE A 381 6.57 28.87 -9.96
N ASP A 382 5.35 28.57 -9.52
CA ASP A 382 4.18 28.63 -10.40
C ASP A 382 3.86 30.04 -10.89
N ARG A 383 4.04 31.07 -10.06
CA ARG A 383 3.87 32.47 -10.49
C ARG A 383 4.90 32.89 -11.53
N ILE A 384 6.13 32.38 -11.44
CA ILE A 384 7.22 32.77 -12.35
C ILE A 384 7.19 31.97 -13.65
N PHE A 385 6.89 30.67 -13.59
CA PHE A 385 7.06 29.74 -14.71
C PHE A 385 5.76 29.09 -15.22
N PHE A 386 4.68 29.09 -14.44
CA PHE A 386 3.42 28.39 -14.75
C PHE A 386 2.19 29.29 -14.53
N GLU A 387 2.32 30.58 -14.81
CA GLU A 387 1.30 31.57 -14.47
C GLU A 387 -0.04 31.31 -15.18
N SER A 388 0.01 30.72 -16.39
CA SER A 388 -1.16 30.31 -17.17
C SER A 388 -1.89 29.09 -16.64
N LYS A 389 -1.30 28.32 -15.72
CA LYS A 389 -1.97 27.20 -15.04
C LYS A 389 -2.75 27.63 -13.80
N LEU A 390 -2.53 28.83 -13.26
CA LEU A 390 -3.28 29.30 -12.09
C LEU A 390 -4.77 29.48 -12.43
N PRO A 391 -5.71 29.09 -11.55
CA PRO A 391 -5.56 28.80 -10.12
C PRO A 391 -5.26 27.33 -9.75
N SER A 392 -4.95 26.45 -10.71
CA SER A 392 -4.54 25.05 -10.46
C SER A 392 -3.00 24.90 -10.51
N PRO A 393 -2.29 25.22 -9.40
CA PRO A 393 -0.83 25.20 -9.34
C PRO A 393 -0.23 23.82 -9.69
N THR A 394 0.98 23.82 -10.25
CA THR A 394 1.75 22.60 -10.54
C THR A 394 2.67 22.25 -9.39
N PHE A 395 3.45 23.23 -8.93
CA PHE A 395 4.40 23.09 -7.83
C PHE A 395 3.82 23.57 -6.50
N GLY A 396 2.82 24.45 -6.51
CA GLY A 396 2.13 24.92 -5.30
C GLY A 396 1.21 23.88 -4.63
N THR A 397 1.07 22.69 -5.21
CA THR A 397 0.32 21.58 -4.63
C THR A 397 1.21 20.60 -3.89
N GLY A 398 0.61 19.85 -2.95
CA GLY A 398 1.25 18.70 -2.34
C GLY A 398 1.72 17.66 -3.36
N GLY A 399 2.79 16.93 -3.04
CA GLY A 399 3.36 15.94 -3.95
C GLY A 399 4.62 15.24 -3.42
N VAL A 400 5.07 14.25 -4.19
CA VAL A 400 6.21 13.37 -3.85
C VAL A 400 7.49 14.16 -3.58
N LEU A 401 7.78 15.17 -4.42
CA LEU A 401 8.97 16.00 -4.28
C LEU A 401 9.01 16.73 -2.93
N TRP A 402 7.93 17.45 -2.59
CA TRP A 402 7.88 18.27 -1.37
C TRP A 402 7.84 17.43 -0.10
N ALA A 403 7.14 16.31 -0.13
CA ALA A 403 7.15 15.36 0.97
C ALA A 403 8.56 14.78 1.19
N ALA A 404 9.26 14.37 0.12
CA ALA A 404 10.64 13.89 0.23
C ALA A 404 11.61 14.94 0.77
N LEU A 405 11.49 16.21 0.35
CA LEU A 405 12.29 17.32 0.87
C LEU A 405 11.99 17.62 2.35
N THR A 406 10.72 17.52 2.75
CA THR A 406 10.31 17.67 4.15
C THR A 406 10.89 16.55 5.02
N LEU A 407 10.84 15.30 4.53
CA LEU A 407 11.49 14.15 5.17
C LEU A 407 13.01 14.32 5.24
N ALA A 408 13.63 14.94 4.22
CA ALA A 408 15.05 15.23 4.22
C ALA A 408 15.41 16.21 5.34
N LEU A 409 14.63 17.27 5.55
CA LEU A 409 14.82 18.19 6.68
C LEU A 409 14.66 17.50 8.04
N LEU A 410 13.66 16.63 8.17
CA LEU A 410 13.41 15.87 9.40
C LEU A 410 14.55 14.91 9.74
N THR A 411 15.21 14.33 8.73
CA THR A 411 16.27 13.32 8.91
C THR A 411 17.68 13.93 8.87
N LEU A 412 17.82 15.18 8.46
CA LEU A 412 19.10 15.89 8.35
C LEU A 412 19.93 15.87 9.65
N PRO A 413 19.37 16.12 10.85
CA PRO A 413 20.15 16.06 12.09
C PRO A 413 20.78 14.68 12.34
N VAL A 414 20.09 13.60 11.99
CA VAL A 414 20.57 12.23 12.18
C VAL A 414 21.82 11.99 11.34
N VAL A 415 21.80 12.40 10.06
CA VAL A 415 22.95 12.27 9.16
C VAL A 415 24.14 13.11 9.62
N ILE A 416 23.88 14.36 10.05
CA ILE A 416 24.94 15.27 10.48
C ILE A 416 25.64 14.70 11.73
N VAL A 417 24.89 14.35 12.77
CA VAL A 417 25.45 13.84 14.03
C VAL A 417 26.20 12.53 13.78
N ALA A 418 25.60 11.58 13.07
CA ALA A 418 26.26 10.31 12.79
C ALA A 418 27.54 10.47 11.95
N THR A 419 27.54 11.38 10.97
CA THR A 419 28.74 11.66 10.17
C THR A 419 29.81 12.35 11.01
N GLU A 420 29.43 13.29 11.87
CA GLU A 420 30.39 13.98 12.73
C GLU A 420 31.07 13.02 13.71
N GLU A 421 30.31 12.14 14.35
CA GLU A 421 30.85 11.10 15.24
C GLU A 421 31.76 10.12 14.47
N ALA A 422 31.37 9.73 13.25
CA ALA A 422 32.20 8.88 12.40
C ALA A 422 33.54 9.55 12.02
N LEU A 423 33.53 10.84 11.70
CA LEU A 423 34.74 11.62 11.42
C LEU A 423 35.58 11.81 12.69
N ALA A 424 34.94 12.01 13.85
CA ALA A 424 35.60 12.17 15.13
C ALA A 424 36.32 10.90 15.60
N ALA A 425 35.76 9.73 15.27
CA ALA A 425 36.33 8.42 15.60
C ALA A 425 37.64 8.10 14.85
N VAL A 426 37.97 8.84 13.77
CA VAL A 426 39.23 8.69 13.05
C VAL A 426 40.38 9.22 13.92
N PRO A 427 41.42 8.43 14.25
CA PRO A 427 42.59 8.90 14.99
C PRO A 427 43.29 10.14 14.39
N SER A 428 43.71 11.08 15.25
CA SER A 428 44.49 12.26 14.84
C SER A 428 45.85 11.89 14.24
N SER A 429 46.48 10.82 14.71
CA SER A 429 47.76 10.33 14.19
C SER A 429 47.74 10.00 12.69
N MET A 430 46.60 9.54 12.16
CA MET A 430 46.44 9.31 10.72
C MET A 430 46.36 10.62 9.93
N ARG A 431 45.79 11.68 10.52
CA ARG A 431 45.76 13.01 9.91
C ARG A 431 47.17 13.60 9.88
N GLU A 432 47.86 13.56 11.01
CA GLU A 432 49.23 14.06 11.17
C GLU A 432 50.22 13.30 10.28
N GLY A 433 50.13 11.96 10.22
CA GLY A 433 50.97 11.15 9.34
C GLY A 433 50.80 11.49 7.86
N SER A 434 49.57 11.72 7.41
CA SER A 434 49.28 12.18 6.05
C SER A 434 49.89 13.55 5.73
N LEU A 435 49.72 14.50 6.66
CA LEU A 435 50.28 15.84 6.53
C LEU A 435 51.82 15.80 6.52
N ALA A 436 52.44 14.93 7.32
CA ALA A 436 53.89 14.72 7.35
C ALA A 436 54.44 14.16 6.04
N CYS A 437 53.65 13.37 5.30
CA CYS A 437 53.98 12.94 3.93
C CYS A 437 53.80 14.04 2.87
N GLY A 438 53.51 15.30 3.26
CA GLY A 438 53.32 16.42 2.36
C GLY A 438 51.93 16.49 1.71
N ALA A 439 50.96 15.70 2.19
CA ALA A 439 49.60 15.77 1.67
C ALA A 439 48.89 17.06 2.13
N SER A 440 48.07 17.65 1.25
CA SER A 440 47.21 18.78 1.62
C SER A 440 46.05 18.33 2.50
N LYS A 441 45.45 19.26 3.25
CA LYS A 441 44.27 18.98 4.10
C LYS A 441 43.14 18.28 3.33
N TRP A 442 42.85 18.73 2.10
CA TRP A 442 41.85 18.08 1.25
C TRP A 442 42.26 16.67 0.81
N GLN A 443 43.54 16.45 0.48
CA GLN A 443 44.05 15.13 0.15
C GLN A 443 43.94 14.17 1.34
N THR A 444 44.29 14.62 2.56
CA THR A 444 44.11 13.87 3.80
C THR A 444 42.65 13.52 4.05
N ILE A 445 41.74 14.48 3.89
CA ILE A 445 40.29 14.26 4.07
C ILE A 445 39.77 13.24 3.06
N ARG A 446 40.03 13.46 1.76
CA ARG A 446 39.49 12.63 0.69
C ARG A 446 40.07 11.21 0.67
N ARG A 447 41.36 11.05 0.96
CA ARG A 447 42.06 9.75 0.81
C ARG A 447 42.13 8.93 2.10
N ILE A 448 42.02 9.55 3.27
CA ILE A 448 42.22 8.85 4.55
C ILE A 448 41.00 9.01 5.45
N VAL A 449 40.63 10.25 5.81
CA VAL A 449 39.59 10.48 6.82
C VAL A 449 38.23 10.00 6.33
N LEU A 450 37.80 10.43 5.13
CA LEU A 450 36.49 10.12 4.60
C LEU A 450 36.33 8.60 4.37
N PRO A 451 37.26 7.89 3.67
CA PRO A 451 37.19 6.43 3.53
C PRO A 451 37.14 5.68 4.87
N ARG A 452 37.89 6.16 5.88
CA ARG A 452 37.91 5.54 7.21
C ARG A 452 36.61 5.78 7.99
N ALA A 453 35.95 6.91 7.77
CA ALA A 453 34.66 7.25 8.37
C ALA A 453 33.45 6.67 7.62
N MET A 454 33.60 6.22 6.36
CA MET A 454 32.50 5.71 5.52
C MET A 454 31.62 4.65 6.21
N PRO A 455 32.15 3.67 6.98
CA PRO A 455 31.29 2.70 7.67
C PRO A 455 30.33 3.38 8.66
N GLY A 456 30.81 4.37 9.43
CA GLY A 456 29.98 5.13 10.36
C GLY A 456 28.98 6.05 9.66
N ILE A 457 29.38 6.68 8.55
CA ILE A 457 28.50 7.51 7.71
C ILE A 457 27.37 6.65 7.11
N THR A 458 27.70 5.45 6.66
CA THR A 458 26.72 4.49 6.09
C THR A 458 25.71 4.07 7.14
N THR A 459 26.14 3.82 8.38
CA THR A 459 25.23 3.58 9.50
C THR A 459 24.30 4.76 9.73
N GLY A 460 24.83 5.99 9.75
CA GLY A 460 24.03 7.22 9.88
C GLY A 460 22.99 7.38 8.77
N MET A 461 23.36 7.08 7.52
CA MET A 461 22.48 7.08 6.37
C MET A 461 21.35 6.05 6.51
N ILE A 462 21.66 4.82 6.93
CA ILE A 462 20.64 3.77 7.14
C ILE A 462 19.64 4.19 8.22
N LEU A 463 20.13 4.76 9.33
CA LEU A 463 19.27 5.27 10.41
C LEU A 463 18.37 6.42 9.94
N ALA A 464 18.90 7.32 9.10
CA ALA A 464 18.12 8.39 8.50
C ALA A 464 17.04 7.84 7.54
N MET A 465 17.37 6.87 6.69
CA MET A 465 16.43 6.19 5.81
C MET A 465 15.32 5.48 6.60
N ALA A 466 15.66 4.75 7.65
CA ALA A 466 14.69 4.08 8.51
C ALA A 466 13.72 5.07 9.17
N ARG A 467 14.25 6.19 9.71
CA ARG A 467 13.43 7.26 10.30
C ARG A 467 12.52 7.94 9.26
N GLY A 468 13.06 8.22 8.07
CA GLY A 468 12.31 8.85 6.98
C GLY A 468 11.19 7.98 6.44
N ALA A 469 11.48 6.71 6.16
CA ALA A 469 10.50 5.74 5.66
C ALA A 469 9.38 5.47 6.67
N GLY A 470 9.67 5.54 7.97
CA GLY A 470 8.67 5.39 9.05
C GLY A 470 7.85 6.64 9.39
N ALA A 471 8.14 7.80 8.78
CA ALA A 471 7.49 9.07 9.14
C ALA A 471 6.21 9.31 8.33
N VAL A 472 5.05 9.19 8.99
CA VAL A 472 3.73 9.29 8.36
C VAL A 472 3.22 10.75 8.29
N SER A 473 3.48 11.57 9.30
CA SER A 473 2.89 12.90 9.46
C SER A 473 3.27 13.90 8.34
N PRO A 474 4.56 14.06 7.97
CA PRO A 474 4.93 14.91 6.84
C PRO A 474 4.33 14.45 5.51
N LEU A 475 4.26 13.13 5.31
CA LEU A 475 3.68 12.53 4.11
C LEU A 475 2.19 12.85 3.99
N MET A 476 1.43 12.72 5.07
CA MET A 476 0.01 13.01 5.07
C MET A 476 -0.28 14.50 4.78
N LEU A 477 0.46 15.41 5.42
CA LEU A 477 0.24 16.85 5.25
C LEU A 477 0.75 17.41 3.92
N VAL A 478 1.89 16.93 3.42
CA VAL A 478 2.54 17.49 2.23
C VAL A 478 2.26 16.65 0.98
N GLY A 479 2.14 15.33 1.12
CA GLY A 479 1.90 14.41 0.01
C GLY A 479 0.41 14.15 -0.26
N ALA A 480 -0.40 14.01 0.80
CA ALA A 480 -1.81 13.60 0.68
C ALA A 480 -2.83 14.75 0.80
N ALA A 481 -2.39 16.01 0.94
CA ALA A 481 -3.30 17.17 1.08
C ALA A 481 -4.32 17.32 -0.06
N LYS A 482 -4.09 16.68 -1.22
CA LYS A 482 -5.02 16.69 -2.36
C LYS A 482 -6.08 15.58 -2.32
N LEU A 483 -6.02 14.65 -1.37
CA LEU A 483 -7.01 13.57 -1.17
C LEU A 483 -8.10 13.95 -0.16
N ALA A 484 -7.93 15.06 0.57
CA ALA A 484 -9.05 15.66 1.28
C ALA A 484 -10.01 16.19 0.21
N PRO A 485 -11.29 15.76 0.19
CA PRO A 485 -12.30 16.38 -0.68
C PRO A 485 -12.21 17.89 -0.49
N GLU A 486 -12.35 18.66 -1.57
CA GLU A 486 -12.54 20.10 -1.48
C GLU A 486 -13.71 20.33 -0.50
N LEU A 487 -13.37 20.65 0.76
CA LEU A 487 -14.36 21.10 1.71
C LEU A 487 -14.99 22.33 1.05
N PRO A 488 -16.33 22.41 0.96
CA PRO A 488 -16.95 23.63 0.48
C PRO A 488 -16.45 24.75 1.39
N LEU A 489 -15.76 25.73 0.77
CA LEU A 489 -15.46 27.00 1.43
C LEU A 489 -16.76 27.63 1.96
#